data_AF-A0A5C6A323-F1
#
_entry.id   AF-A0A5C6A323-F1
#
_cell.length_a   1.000
_cell.length_b   1.000
_cell.length_c   1.000
_cell.angle_alpha   90.00
_cell.angle_beta   90.00
_cell.angle_gamma   90.00
#
_symmetry.space_group_name_H-M   'P 1'
#
loop_
_entity.id
_entity.type
_entity.pdbx_description
1 polymer ?
#
loop_
_entity_poly.entity_id
_entity_poly.type
_entity_poly.pdbx_seq_one_letter_code
_entity_poly.pdbx_strand_id
1 'polypeptide(L)'
;MKTAVLSLLLLFSIFAVKADGQSLTGERVLLDSSFPYIRFTRTSDQSHYIDCLTDQLSFLLNGSYRFRVFETAKPDALVVDSQGITVAGSGTGTQIIIDQVPTSQQFGVTSLSSQQGLHNGGIGFRVDSASYPFYVFDTANNESLSVREEGVGIGTYDATAPLHVYSDGNPFSEASVRVENNLGGSPVQREMFSLVNNGGSKFTFTDTSNGNRWLFATQNNGSFVCSRSGTNGNEFVITADGRVTMGPGPAINFNLAPNGNLQIAGTLTQSSDKNLKTAFMSVDPLTILDRVASMPVQSWQFKFDEPELRHLGPTAQDFHAAFGLGQDDKTIAPVDGIGVSLAAIQALKIECVEKDNRIDELEVELSSYKRDMDQQKEQLTKQGILLSEQDERLSNQNAQLSQQRESIAEQRKTLVELMSRLDNIENVRRHERNDSSRVAPSQKESATSDDAVSF
;
A
#
# COMPACT_ATOMS: atom_id res chain seq x y z
N MET A 1 -19.85 -85.14 19.61
CA MET A 1 -18.81 -85.65 18.68
C MET A 1 -19.05 -87.08 18.17
N LYS A 2 -19.41 -88.08 19.00
CA LYS A 2 -19.62 -89.47 18.52
C LYS A 2 -20.61 -89.61 17.34
N THR A 3 -21.67 -88.81 17.29
CA THR A 3 -22.67 -88.84 16.21
C THR A 3 -22.25 -88.03 14.98
N ALA A 4 -21.61 -86.86 15.15
CA ALA A 4 -21.16 -86.01 14.04
C ALA A 4 -20.02 -86.65 13.22
N VAL A 5 -19.10 -87.36 13.89
CA VAL A 5 -18.02 -88.11 13.25
C VAL A 5 -18.57 -89.25 12.39
N LEU A 6 -19.62 -89.94 12.86
CA LEU A 6 -20.27 -91.03 12.12
C LEU A 6 -21.08 -90.51 10.92
N SER A 7 -21.73 -89.34 11.06
CA SER A 7 -22.47 -88.70 9.97
C SER A 7 -21.54 -88.15 8.88
N LEU A 8 -20.37 -87.61 9.23
CA LEU A 8 -19.38 -87.12 8.27
C LEU A 8 -18.69 -88.28 7.52
N LEU A 9 -18.48 -89.43 8.20
CA LEU A 9 -18.00 -90.68 7.61
C LEU A 9 -18.94 -91.23 6.53
N LEU A 10 -20.27 -91.13 6.73
CA LEU A 10 -21.27 -91.51 5.73
C LEU A 10 -21.30 -90.55 4.54
N LEU A 11 -21.11 -89.25 4.78
CA LEU A 11 -21.13 -88.24 3.71
C LEU A 11 -19.95 -88.38 2.74
N PHE A 12 -18.74 -88.67 3.24
CA PHE A 12 -17.56 -88.87 2.38
C PHE A 12 -17.59 -90.18 1.59
N SER A 13 -18.28 -91.23 2.09
CA SER A 13 -18.56 -92.42 1.27
C SER A 13 -19.54 -92.15 0.12
N ILE A 14 -20.39 -91.11 0.22
CA ILE A 14 -21.39 -90.76 -0.79
C ILE A 14 -20.78 -89.88 -1.91
N PHE A 15 -19.79 -89.03 -1.61
CA PHE A 15 -19.12 -88.20 -2.64
C PHE A 15 -18.17 -88.96 -3.57
N ALA A 16 -17.93 -90.26 -3.34
CA ALA A 16 -17.24 -91.14 -4.28
C ALA A 16 -18.13 -91.61 -5.45
N VAL A 17 -19.41 -91.22 -5.49
CA VAL A 17 -20.34 -91.55 -6.57
C VAL A 17 -20.65 -90.29 -7.38
N LYS A 18 -20.00 -90.14 -8.53
CA LYS A 18 -20.50 -89.25 -9.59
C LYS A 18 -21.83 -89.84 -10.09
N ALA A 19 -22.77 -88.97 -10.45
CA ALA A 19 -24.18 -89.25 -10.76
C ALA A 19 -24.47 -90.25 -11.91
N ASP A 20 -23.48 -90.97 -12.43
CA ASP A 20 -23.59 -91.83 -13.60
C ASP A 20 -23.07 -93.26 -13.33
N GLY A 21 -23.45 -93.87 -12.19
CA GLY A 21 -23.46 -95.33 -12.00
C GLY A 21 -22.18 -96.14 -12.33
N GLN A 22 -21.00 -95.52 -12.41
CA GLN A 22 -19.73 -96.20 -12.73
C GLN A 22 -18.78 -96.13 -11.52
N SER A 23 -18.51 -97.31 -10.95
CA SER A 23 -17.50 -97.53 -9.91
C SER A 23 -16.11 -97.13 -10.42
N LEU A 24 -15.38 -96.30 -9.66
CA LEU A 24 -13.95 -96.03 -9.88
C LEU A 24 -13.15 -97.34 -9.76
N THR A 25 -12.85 -97.97 -10.89
CA THR A 25 -11.90 -99.08 -10.98
C THR A 25 -10.48 -98.53 -10.88
N GLY A 26 -9.77 -98.80 -9.78
CA GLY A 26 -8.30 -98.76 -9.75
C GLY A 26 -7.61 -98.04 -8.58
N GLU A 27 -8.32 -97.31 -7.71
CA GLU A 27 -7.69 -96.65 -6.56
C GLU A 27 -8.12 -97.33 -5.25
N ARG A 28 -7.20 -98.04 -4.58
CA ARG A 28 -7.44 -98.63 -3.25
C ARG A 28 -7.27 -97.57 -2.18
N VAL A 29 -8.37 -97.17 -1.53
CA VAL A 29 -8.30 -96.45 -0.26
C VAL A 29 -8.03 -97.46 0.85
N LEU A 30 -6.79 -97.48 1.37
CA LEU A 30 -6.43 -98.26 2.55
C LEU A 30 -6.84 -97.48 3.80
N LEU A 31 -7.85 -97.96 4.51
CA LEU A 31 -8.24 -97.48 5.83
C LEU A 31 -7.48 -98.31 6.87
N ASP A 32 -6.46 -97.71 7.49
CA ASP A 32 -5.80 -98.27 8.67
C ASP A 32 -6.28 -97.46 9.88
N SER A 33 -7.04 -98.12 10.77
CA SER A 33 -7.56 -97.53 11.99
C SER A 33 -6.65 -97.90 13.16
N SER A 34 -5.60 -97.11 13.37
CA SER A 34 -4.87 -97.10 14.64
C SER A 34 -5.31 -95.86 15.41
N PHE A 35 -6.02 -96.02 16.53
CA PHE A 35 -6.35 -94.88 17.39
C PHE A 35 -5.04 -94.14 17.76
N PRO A 36 -4.92 -92.80 17.57
CA PRO A 36 -6.00 -91.82 17.37
C PRO A 36 -6.15 -91.22 15.95
N TYR A 37 -5.57 -91.80 14.88
CA TYR A 37 -5.65 -91.22 13.53
C TYR A 37 -6.28 -92.15 12.48
N ILE A 38 -6.90 -91.56 11.46
CA ILE A 38 -7.31 -92.25 10.24
C ILE A 38 -6.38 -91.79 9.11
N ARG A 39 -5.65 -92.75 8.52
CA ARG A 39 -4.72 -92.50 7.40
C ARG A 39 -5.42 -92.74 6.07
N PHE A 40 -5.31 -91.79 5.14
CA PHE A 40 -5.65 -91.96 3.73
C PHE A 40 -4.36 -91.89 2.90
N THR A 41 -4.06 -92.93 2.14
CA THR A 41 -2.92 -92.92 1.22
C THR A 41 -3.47 -92.97 -0.20
N ARG A 42 -3.24 -91.91 -0.99
CA ARG A 42 -3.49 -91.97 -2.43
C ARG A 42 -2.22 -92.48 -3.08
N THR A 43 -2.31 -93.49 -3.95
CA THR A 43 -1.17 -94.18 -4.58
C THR A 43 -0.49 -93.32 -5.66
N SER A 44 0.04 -92.18 -5.22
CA SER A 44 1.06 -91.33 -5.85
C SER A 44 1.61 -90.38 -4.76
N ASP A 45 2.51 -90.91 -3.91
CA ASP A 45 3.36 -90.23 -2.90
C ASP A 45 2.76 -89.19 -1.93
N GLN A 46 1.45 -89.01 -1.86
CA GLN A 46 0.82 -88.11 -0.89
C GLN A 46 0.05 -88.88 0.19
N SER A 47 0.52 -88.76 1.43
CA SER A 47 -0.15 -89.29 2.62
C SER A 47 -0.95 -88.17 3.29
N HIS A 48 -2.24 -88.40 3.48
CA HIS A 48 -3.16 -87.51 4.19
C HIS A 48 -3.57 -88.15 5.51
N TYR A 49 -3.59 -87.38 6.60
CA TYR A 49 -3.99 -87.87 7.92
C TYR A 49 -5.09 -86.99 8.50
N ILE A 50 -6.07 -87.64 9.12
CA ILE A 50 -6.98 -87.00 10.07
C ILE A 50 -6.57 -87.51 11.45
N ASP A 51 -5.95 -86.65 12.26
CA ASP A 51 -5.55 -86.95 13.63
C ASP A 51 -6.59 -86.37 14.59
N CYS A 52 -7.17 -87.23 15.43
CA CYS A 52 -8.13 -86.87 16.46
C CYS A 52 -7.41 -86.97 17.81
N LEU A 53 -6.57 -85.98 18.13
CA LEU A 53 -6.04 -85.84 19.48
C LEU A 53 -7.19 -85.50 20.43
N THR A 54 -7.00 -85.76 21.72
CA THR A 54 -8.05 -85.66 22.76
C THR A 54 -8.79 -84.32 22.77
N ASP A 55 -8.19 -83.26 22.24
CA ASP A 55 -8.67 -81.88 22.23
C ASP A 55 -8.71 -81.23 20.82
N GLN A 56 -8.46 -81.94 19.72
CA GLN A 56 -8.49 -81.36 18.37
C GLN A 56 -8.65 -82.36 17.21
N LEU A 57 -9.24 -81.90 16.10
CA LEU A 57 -9.25 -82.53 14.78
C LEU A 57 -8.22 -81.84 13.88
N SER A 58 -7.26 -82.58 13.34
CA SER A 58 -6.20 -82.02 12.51
C SER A 58 -6.10 -82.70 11.14
N PHE A 59 -5.89 -81.91 10.07
CA PHE A 59 -5.56 -82.43 8.75
C PHE A 59 -4.08 -82.20 8.44
N LEU A 60 -3.36 -83.27 8.14
CA LEU A 60 -1.93 -83.23 7.81
C LEU A 60 -1.73 -83.63 6.33
N LEU A 61 -0.82 -82.93 5.66
CA LEU A 61 -0.35 -83.27 4.33
C LEU A 61 1.17 -83.09 4.27
N ASN A 62 1.89 -84.18 3.96
CA ASN A 62 3.35 -84.22 3.83
C ASN A 62 4.09 -83.71 5.08
N GLY A 63 3.65 -84.14 6.27
CA GLY A 63 4.31 -83.80 7.55
C GLY A 63 3.97 -82.41 8.09
N SER A 64 3.20 -81.60 7.36
CA SER A 64 2.74 -80.29 7.82
C SER A 64 1.23 -80.30 8.06
N TYR A 65 0.83 -79.73 9.20
CA TYR A 65 -0.58 -79.42 9.48
C TYR A 65 -1.08 -78.39 8.47
N ARG A 66 -2.19 -78.70 7.83
CA ARG A 66 -2.86 -77.80 6.86
C ARG A 66 -4.03 -77.06 7.49
N PHE A 67 -4.74 -77.69 8.42
CA PHE A 67 -5.68 -77.01 9.32
C PHE A 67 -5.90 -77.84 10.60
N ARG A 68 -6.37 -77.18 11.68
CA ARG A 68 -6.78 -77.80 12.95
C ARG A 68 -8.08 -77.18 13.45
N VAL A 69 -8.92 -77.98 14.12
CA VAL A 69 -10.14 -77.57 14.80
C VAL A 69 -10.09 -78.09 16.23
N PHE A 70 -9.98 -77.21 17.22
CA PHE A 70 -9.92 -77.59 18.64
C PHE A 70 -11.29 -77.99 19.18
N GLU A 71 -11.34 -78.77 20.26
CA GLU A 71 -12.57 -79.18 20.96
C GLU A 71 -13.35 -77.98 21.52
N THR A 72 -12.64 -76.90 21.87
CA THR A 72 -13.24 -75.64 22.31
C THR A 72 -13.77 -74.77 21.16
N ALA A 73 -13.67 -75.24 19.92
CA ALA A 73 -14.18 -74.50 18.77
C ALA A 73 -15.70 -74.33 18.88
N LYS A 74 -16.19 -73.13 18.55
CA LYS A 74 -17.63 -72.86 18.53
C LYS A 74 -18.34 -73.76 17.49
N PRO A 75 -19.63 -74.08 17.67
CA PRO A 75 -20.43 -74.69 16.61
C PRO A 75 -20.22 -73.95 15.29
N ASP A 76 -20.11 -74.68 14.18
CA ASP A 76 -19.85 -74.18 12.82
C ASP A 76 -18.49 -73.51 12.59
N ALA A 77 -17.51 -73.72 13.48
CA ALA A 77 -16.13 -73.24 13.26
C ALA A 77 -15.46 -73.80 11.99
N LEU A 78 -15.98 -74.87 11.41
CA LEU A 78 -15.62 -75.37 10.09
C LEU A 78 -16.87 -75.98 9.45
N VAL A 79 -17.36 -75.38 8.36
CA VAL A 79 -18.48 -75.89 7.57
C VAL A 79 -17.96 -76.29 6.20
N VAL A 80 -18.20 -77.54 5.82
CA VAL A 80 -17.93 -78.04 4.46
C VAL A 80 -19.27 -78.41 3.85
N ASP A 81 -19.68 -77.69 2.81
CA ASP A 81 -20.95 -77.94 2.11
C ASP A 81 -20.73 -77.95 0.59
N SER A 82 -21.83 -78.06 -0.17
CA SER A 82 -21.79 -78.07 -1.64
C SER A 82 -21.29 -76.76 -2.26
N GLN A 83 -21.18 -75.68 -1.49
CA GLN A 83 -20.69 -74.37 -1.90
C GLN A 83 -19.20 -74.14 -1.56
N GLY A 84 -18.60 -75.00 -0.72
CA GLY A 84 -17.16 -74.99 -0.46
C GLY A 84 -16.78 -75.24 1.00
N ILE A 85 -15.54 -74.86 1.34
CA ILE A 85 -15.00 -74.95 2.71
C ILE A 85 -15.07 -73.57 3.35
N THR A 86 -15.80 -73.45 4.45
CA THR A 86 -15.89 -72.24 5.28
C THR A 86 -15.23 -72.50 6.62
N VAL A 87 -14.25 -71.67 7.00
CA VAL A 87 -13.64 -71.68 8.34
C VAL A 87 -14.23 -70.51 9.11
N ALA A 88 -14.73 -70.76 10.34
CA ALA A 88 -15.50 -69.86 11.22
C ALA A 88 -16.88 -69.44 10.67
N GLY A 89 -17.77 -70.40 10.47
CA GLY A 89 -18.98 -70.27 9.66
C GLY A 89 -20.11 -69.36 10.15
N SER A 90 -20.95 -68.99 9.18
CA SER A 90 -22.41 -68.94 9.31
C SER A 90 -23.13 -69.39 8.00
N GLY A 91 -22.54 -70.33 7.24
CA GLY A 91 -23.19 -70.98 6.09
C GLY A 91 -23.50 -70.10 4.87
N THR A 92 -23.12 -68.83 4.87
CA THR A 92 -23.32 -67.92 3.73
C THR A 92 -22.12 -66.99 3.56
N GLY A 93 -21.11 -67.43 2.81
CA GLY A 93 -20.09 -66.54 2.22
C GLY A 93 -19.00 -66.00 3.15
N THR A 94 -17.83 -66.67 3.09
CA THR A 94 -16.47 -66.13 3.19
C THR A 94 -16.09 -65.29 4.43
N GLN A 95 -15.33 -65.88 5.37
CA GLN A 95 -14.41 -65.13 6.26
C GLN A 95 -13.03 -65.79 6.27
N ILE A 96 -11.97 -64.99 6.06
CA ILE A 96 -10.57 -65.41 6.22
C ILE A 96 -10.11 -64.86 7.57
N ILE A 97 -9.88 -65.73 8.55
CA ILE A 97 -9.21 -65.38 9.81
C ILE A 97 -7.75 -65.82 9.71
N ILE A 98 -6.81 -64.87 9.81
CA ILE A 98 -5.37 -65.15 9.92
C ILE A 98 -4.98 -64.97 11.38
N ASP A 99 -4.86 -66.05 12.14
CA ASP A 99 -4.24 -66.00 13.48
C ASP A 99 -2.74 -65.73 13.36
N GLN A 100 -2.20 -64.79 14.16
CA GLN A 100 -0.78 -64.78 14.52
C GLN A 100 -0.59 -65.22 15.98
N VAL A 101 0.41 -66.09 16.16
CA VAL A 101 0.87 -66.70 17.41
C VAL A 101 1.60 -65.64 18.29
N PRO A 102 1.99 -66.00 19.53
CA PRO A 102 1.46 -65.51 20.79
C PRO A 102 2.15 -64.21 21.27
N THR A 103 1.60 -63.06 20.92
CA THR A 103 1.75 -61.82 21.71
C THR A 103 0.41 -61.08 21.71
N SER A 104 -0.57 -61.62 22.44
CA SER A 104 -1.80 -60.98 22.94
C SER A 104 -2.56 -59.94 22.09
N GLN A 105 -2.35 -59.83 20.78
CA GLN A 105 -3.09 -58.95 19.86
C GLN A 105 -3.61 -59.80 18.71
N GLN A 106 -4.93 -59.79 18.53
CA GLN A 106 -5.61 -60.53 17.47
C GLN A 106 -5.68 -59.66 16.20
N PHE A 107 -5.11 -60.12 15.09
CA PHE A 107 -5.34 -59.54 13.76
C PHE A 107 -6.47 -60.31 13.07
N GLY A 108 -7.65 -59.69 12.94
CA GLY A 108 -8.80 -60.30 12.27
C GLY A 108 -9.24 -59.51 11.04
N VAL A 109 -9.37 -60.18 9.89
CA VAL A 109 -10.10 -59.65 8.73
C VAL A 109 -11.52 -60.21 8.81
N THR A 110 -12.49 -59.38 9.18
CA THR A 110 -13.89 -59.80 9.33
C THR A 110 -14.70 -59.28 8.15
N SER A 111 -15.36 -60.18 7.40
CA SER A 111 -16.47 -59.80 6.52
C SER A 111 -17.76 -59.81 7.37
N LEU A 112 -18.41 -58.67 7.57
CA LEU A 112 -19.57 -58.63 8.46
C LEU A 112 -20.77 -59.32 7.78
N SER A 113 -21.29 -60.43 8.33
CA SER A 113 -22.49 -61.09 7.81
C SER A 113 -23.78 -60.52 8.43
N SER A 114 -24.89 -60.67 7.69
CA SER A 114 -26.03 -59.75 7.71
C SER A 114 -27.03 -59.86 8.87
N GLN A 115 -26.74 -60.55 9.97
CA GLN A 115 -27.51 -60.37 11.22
C GLN A 115 -27.06 -59.17 12.05
N GLN A 116 -25.83 -58.70 11.82
CA GLN A 116 -25.41 -57.33 12.08
C GLN A 116 -24.90 -56.74 10.78
N GLY A 117 -25.79 -56.78 9.77
CA GLY A 117 -25.71 -56.16 8.45
C GLY A 117 -24.47 -55.33 8.23
N LEU A 118 -23.63 -55.75 7.26
CA LEU A 118 -22.89 -54.86 6.38
C LEU A 118 -23.44 -53.43 6.49
N HIS A 119 -22.87 -52.61 7.37
CA HIS A 119 -23.22 -51.20 7.40
C HIS A 119 -22.55 -50.64 6.14
N ASN A 120 -23.28 -50.60 5.03
CA ASN A 120 -22.79 -50.30 3.68
C ASN A 120 -21.62 -51.18 3.19
N GLY A 121 -21.72 -52.49 3.40
CA GLY A 121 -20.98 -53.46 2.58
C GLY A 121 -19.45 -53.54 2.72
N GLY A 122 -18.83 -52.85 3.68
CA GLY A 122 -17.38 -52.72 3.73
C GLY A 122 -16.55 -53.83 4.39
N ILE A 123 -15.24 -53.82 4.11
CA ILE A 123 -14.18 -54.53 4.86
C ILE A 123 -13.63 -53.59 5.94
N GLY A 124 -13.57 -54.04 7.19
CA GLY A 124 -13.01 -53.27 8.31
C GLY A 124 -12.00 -54.07 9.13
N PHE A 125 -11.03 -53.39 9.73
CA PHE A 125 -10.14 -53.98 10.73
C PHE A 125 -10.66 -53.65 12.12
N ARG A 126 -10.88 -54.68 12.95
CA ARG A 126 -11.34 -54.52 14.34
C ARG A 126 -10.16 -54.71 15.29
N VAL A 127 -10.07 -53.87 16.32
CA VAL A 127 -9.04 -54.00 17.38
C VAL A 127 -9.71 -53.97 18.76
N ASP A 128 -9.68 -55.11 19.48
CA ASP A 128 -10.07 -55.44 20.87
C ASP A 128 -11.35 -54.83 21.46
N SER A 129 -11.55 -53.52 21.34
CA SER A 129 -12.79 -52.79 21.58
C SER A 129 -13.64 -52.73 20.31
N ALA A 130 -14.93 -52.39 20.37
CA ALA A 130 -15.80 -52.27 19.19
C ALA A 130 -15.44 -51.11 18.22
N SER A 131 -14.21 -50.62 18.29
CA SER A 131 -13.64 -49.58 17.45
C SER A 131 -13.00 -50.19 16.21
N TYR A 132 -13.27 -49.56 15.09
CA TYR A 132 -12.75 -49.95 13.79
C TYR A 132 -11.90 -48.79 13.29
N PRO A 133 -10.58 -48.84 13.51
CA PRO A 133 -9.69 -47.75 13.11
C PRO A 133 -9.68 -47.51 11.59
N PHE A 134 -10.14 -48.47 10.78
CA PHE A 134 -10.18 -48.36 9.32
C PHE A 134 -11.31 -49.21 8.72
N TYR A 135 -12.03 -48.63 7.76
CA TYR A 135 -13.06 -49.26 6.96
C TYR A 135 -12.92 -48.88 5.48
N VAL A 136 -13.21 -49.83 4.60
CA VAL A 136 -13.42 -49.61 3.17
C VAL A 136 -14.81 -50.13 2.83
N PHE A 137 -15.74 -49.27 2.45
CA PHE A 137 -17.11 -49.65 2.07
C PHE A 137 -17.13 -50.37 0.70
N ASP A 138 -18.12 -51.24 0.44
CA ASP A 138 -18.27 -51.87 -0.89
C ASP A 138 -18.59 -50.85 -1.99
N THR A 139 -19.15 -49.70 -1.59
CA THR A 139 -19.38 -48.55 -2.47
C THR A 139 -18.11 -47.73 -2.73
N ALA A 140 -16.95 -48.11 -2.18
CA ALA A 140 -15.70 -47.43 -2.49
C ALA A 140 -15.35 -47.62 -3.97
N ASN A 141 -14.94 -46.56 -4.64
CA ASN A 141 -14.50 -46.65 -6.02
C ASN A 141 -13.17 -47.38 -6.13
N ASN A 142 -12.91 -47.91 -7.33
CA ASN A 142 -11.60 -48.43 -7.70
C ASN A 142 -10.53 -47.40 -7.35
N GLU A 143 -9.45 -47.85 -6.73
CA GLU A 143 -8.25 -47.02 -6.48
C GLU A 143 -8.52 -45.80 -5.58
N SER A 144 -9.60 -45.84 -4.80
CA SER A 144 -9.94 -44.80 -3.80
C SER A 144 -8.82 -44.55 -2.79
N LEU A 145 -8.07 -45.60 -2.41
CA LEU A 145 -6.80 -45.53 -1.71
C LEU A 145 -5.86 -46.61 -2.26
N SER A 146 -4.69 -46.22 -2.75
CA SER A 146 -3.63 -47.12 -3.22
C SER A 146 -2.33 -46.86 -2.44
N VAL A 147 -1.59 -47.92 -2.13
CA VAL A 147 -0.27 -47.83 -1.48
C VAL A 147 0.71 -48.68 -2.29
N ARG A 148 1.73 -48.04 -2.86
CA ARG A 148 2.74 -48.66 -3.71
C ARG A 148 4.14 -48.20 -3.30
N GLU A 149 5.15 -48.64 -4.06
CA GLU A 149 6.54 -48.23 -3.86
C GLU A 149 6.72 -46.72 -4.01
N GLU A 150 5.96 -46.09 -4.91
CA GLU A 150 6.06 -44.67 -5.22
C GLU A 150 5.36 -43.75 -4.19
N GLY A 151 4.42 -44.29 -3.39
CA GLY A 151 3.70 -43.53 -2.37
C GLY A 151 2.25 -43.97 -2.15
N VAL A 152 1.46 -43.03 -1.60
CA VAL A 152 0.02 -43.19 -1.33
C VAL A 152 -0.78 -42.40 -2.37
N GLY A 153 -1.60 -43.09 -3.15
CA GLY A 153 -2.57 -42.49 -4.06
C GLY A 153 -3.96 -42.42 -3.44
N ILE A 154 -4.63 -41.28 -3.56
CA ILE A 154 -6.04 -41.10 -3.22
C ILE A 154 -6.79 -40.79 -4.52
N GLY A 155 -7.60 -41.75 -4.97
CA GLY A 155 -8.31 -41.69 -6.27
C GLY A 155 -7.46 -42.05 -7.48
N THR A 156 -6.27 -42.65 -7.30
CA THR A 156 -5.38 -43.07 -8.40
C THR A 156 -4.49 -44.24 -7.99
N TYR A 157 -4.26 -45.18 -8.91
CA TYR A 157 -3.28 -46.25 -8.75
C TYR A 157 -1.83 -45.85 -9.06
N ASP A 158 -1.63 -44.83 -9.89
CA ASP A 158 -0.31 -44.40 -10.39
C ASP A 158 0.12 -43.08 -9.73
N ALA A 159 0.37 -43.12 -8.41
CA ALA A 159 0.86 -41.98 -7.66
C ALA A 159 2.23 -41.52 -8.19
N THR A 160 2.36 -40.23 -8.53
CA THR A 160 3.62 -39.62 -9.02
C THR A 160 4.36 -38.82 -7.95
N ALA A 161 3.83 -38.82 -6.72
CA ALA A 161 4.38 -38.19 -5.55
C ALA A 161 4.08 -39.05 -4.31
N PRO A 162 4.85 -38.90 -3.20
CA PRO A 162 4.61 -39.66 -1.97
C PRO A 162 3.17 -39.60 -1.45
N LEU A 163 2.48 -38.48 -1.68
CA LEU A 163 1.03 -38.33 -1.55
C LEU A 163 0.49 -37.71 -2.83
N HIS A 164 -0.36 -38.43 -3.57
CA HIS A 164 -1.01 -37.93 -4.79
C HIS A 164 -2.53 -38.01 -4.63
N VAL A 165 -3.17 -36.85 -4.55
CA VAL A 165 -4.64 -36.74 -4.55
C VAL A 165 -5.08 -36.39 -5.95
N TYR A 166 -5.89 -37.27 -6.54
CA TYR A 166 -6.32 -37.19 -7.92
C TYR A 166 -7.82 -37.47 -8.03
N SER A 167 -8.45 -36.90 -9.04
CA SER A 167 -9.81 -37.25 -9.45
C SER A 167 -9.91 -37.18 -10.96
N ASP A 168 -10.51 -38.21 -11.56
CA ASP A 168 -10.93 -38.24 -12.96
C ASP A 168 -12.38 -37.75 -13.15
N GLY A 169 -13.01 -37.26 -12.07
CA GLY A 169 -14.40 -36.80 -12.04
C GLY A 169 -15.40 -37.79 -11.44
N ASN A 170 -15.00 -38.99 -11.00
CA ASN A 170 -15.89 -39.98 -10.38
C ASN A 170 -15.34 -40.47 -9.02
N PRO A 171 -16.08 -40.39 -7.89
CA PRO A 171 -17.45 -39.88 -7.71
C PRO A 171 -17.47 -38.39 -7.35
N PHE A 172 -16.30 -37.78 -7.15
CA PHE A 172 -16.12 -36.38 -6.80
C PHE A 172 -15.61 -35.64 -8.02
N SER A 173 -16.23 -34.53 -8.38
CA SER A 173 -15.88 -33.73 -9.57
C SER A 173 -14.49 -33.09 -9.48
N GLU A 174 -13.88 -33.06 -8.30
CA GLU A 174 -12.67 -32.28 -8.02
C GLU A 174 -11.74 -33.00 -7.05
N ALA A 175 -10.44 -33.02 -7.36
CA ALA A 175 -9.41 -33.41 -6.42
C ALA A 175 -9.24 -32.28 -5.37
N SER A 176 -9.41 -32.60 -4.09
CA SER A 176 -9.32 -31.61 -3.01
C SER A 176 -8.70 -32.18 -1.74
N VAL A 177 -8.07 -31.30 -0.96
CA VAL A 177 -7.59 -31.61 0.39
C VAL A 177 -8.27 -30.64 1.35
N ARG A 178 -9.25 -31.13 2.11
CA ARG A 178 -9.92 -30.36 3.15
C ARG A 178 -9.24 -30.63 4.48
N VAL A 179 -8.70 -29.58 5.11
CA VAL A 179 -8.14 -29.65 6.46
C VAL A 179 -9.04 -28.85 7.38
N GLU A 180 -9.76 -29.55 8.25
CA GLU A 180 -10.73 -28.93 9.15
C GLU A 180 -10.57 -29.43 10.57
N ASN A 181 -10.90 -28.57 11.52
CA ASN A 181 -10.97 -28.92 12.93
C ASN A 181 -12.35 -28.56 13.44
N ASN A 182 -13.22 -29.57 13.57
CA ASN A 182 -14.60 -29.42 13.98
C ASN A 182 -14.75 -29.70 15.48
N LEU A 183 -14.34 -28.73 16.31
CA LEU A 183 -14.52 -28.80 17.76
C LEU A 183 -15.58 -27.78 18.18
N GLY A 184 -16.60 -28.23 18.92
CA GLY A 184 -17.48 -27.31 19.65
C GLY A 184 -16.68 -26.60 20.77
N GLY A 185 -16.80 -25.27 20.87
CA GLY A 185 -16.10 -24.49 21.90
C GLY A 185 -15.78 -23.06 21.47
N SER A 186 -15.02 -22.33 22.31
CA SER A 186 -14.56 -20.98 21.99
C SER A 186 -13.56 -20.97 20.83
N PRO A 187 -13.62 -19.99 19.92
CA PRO A 187 -12.63 -19.84 18.84
C PRO A 187 -11.21 -19.69 19.41
N VAL A 188 -10.29 -20.54 18.95
CA VAL A 188 -8.86 -20.48 19.29
C VAL A 188 -8.03 -20.66 18.03
N GLN A 189 -6.90 -19.94 17.94
CA GLN A 189 -5.97 -20.06 16.82
C GLN A 189 -5.25 -21.42 16.86
N ARG A 190 -5.13 -22.08 15.70
CA ARG A 190 -4.44 -23.38 15.54
C ARG A 190 -3.67 -23.42 14.23
N GLU A 191 -2.51 -24.06 14.22
CA GLU A 191 -1.82 -24.41 12.98
C GLU A 191 -2.58 -25.59 12.33
N MET A 192 -3.14 -25.35 11.14
CA MET A 192 -3.90 -26.36 10.40
C MET A 192 -3.06 -27.01 9.29
N PHE A 193 -2.01 -26.34 8.82
CA PHE A 193 -1.12 -26.82 7.77
C PHE A 193 0.25 -26.19 7.96
N SER A 194 1.31 -27.00 7.87
CA SER A 194 2.70 -26.55 8.05
C SER A 194 3.60 -27.17 6.99
N LEU A 195 4.49 -26.36 6.43
CA LEU A 195 5.56 -26.80 5.52
C LEU A 195 6.90 -26.53 6.19
N VAL A 196 7.60 -27.60 6.56
CA VAL A 196 8.90 -27.52 7.26
C VAL A 196 10.00 -28.02 6.33
N ASN A 197 11.00 -27.18 6.08
CA ASN A 197 12.14 -27.50 5.23
C ASN A 197 13.42 -26.84 5.77
N ASN A 198 14.58 -27.45 5.49
CA ASN A 198 15.88 -26.81 5.70
C ASN A 198 16.20 -25.87 4.51
N GLY A 199 15.49 -24.74 4.47
CA GLY A 199 15.52 -23.77 3.37
C GLY A 199 14.11 -23.23 3.07
N GLY A 200 13.97 -22.54 1.94
CA GLY A 200 12.68 -22.04 1.46
C GLY A 200 11.65 -23.15 1.25
N SER A 201 10.39 -22.87 1.57
CA SER A 201 9.25 -23.76 1.31
C SER A 201 8.34 -23.10 0.29
N LYS A 202 7.75 -23.89 -0.62
CA LYS A 202 6.84 -23.36 -1.64
C LYS A 202 5.66 -24.28 -1.91
N PHE A 203 4.54 -23.69 -2.26
CA PHE A 203 3.45 -24.36 -2.96
C PHE A 203 3.13 -23.60 -4.24
N THR A 204 2.55 -24.28 -5.22
CA THR A 204 2.38 -23.73 -6.57
C THR A 204 1.02 -24.02 -7.14
N PHE A 205 0.49 -23.06 -7.90
CA PHE A 205 -0.68 -23.23 -8.73
C PHE A 205 -0.24 -23.25 -10.19
N THR A 206 -0.64 -24.27 -10.94
CA THR A 206 -0.32 -24.37 -12.36
C THR A 206 -1.62 -24.49 -13.15
N ASP A 207 -1.82 -23.53 -14.04
CA ASP A 207 -2.89 -23.56 -15.02
C ASP A 207 -2.31 -24.07 -16.34
N THR A 208 -2.63 -25.32 -16.67
CA THR A 208 -2.13 -25.99 -17.87
C THR A 208 -2.76 -25.45 -19.14
N SER A 209 -3.88 -24.72 -19.06
CA SER A 209 -4.55 -24.15 -20.25
C SER A 209 -3.81 -22.95 -20.85
N ASN A 210 -3.04 -22.23 -20.03
CA ASN A 210 -2.31 -21.03 -20.44
C ASN A 210 -0.83 -21.07 -20.04
N GLY A 211 -0.36 -22.15 -19.42
CA GLY A 211 1.02 -22.36 -18.99
C GLY A 211 1.45 -21.47 -17.82
N ASN A 212 0.53 -20.75 -17.19
CA ASN A 212 0.86 -19.89 -16.06
C ASN A 212 1.11 -20.75 -14.81
N ARG A 213 2.22 -20.47 -14.13
CA ARG A 213 2.54 -21.05 -12.84
C ARG A 213 2.74 -19.94 -11.83
N TRP A 214 1.94 -19.96 -10.77
CA TRP A 214 2.12 -19.12 -9.60
C TRP A 214 2.85 -19.92 -8.53
N LEU A 215 3.79 -19.27 -7.86
CA LEU A 215 4.45 -19.79 -6.66
C LEU A 215 4.21 -18.85 -5.49
N PHE A 216 4.03 -19.45 -4.32
CA PHE A 216 4.02 -18.80 -3.03
C PHE A 216 5.12 -19.46 -2.22
N ALA A 217 6.13 -18.69 -1.84
CA ALA A 217 7.34 -19.26 -1.28
C ALA A 217 7.97 -18.40 -0.19
N THR A 218 8.56 -19.06 0.80
CA THR A 218 9.69 -18.50 1.53
C THR A 218 10.97 -18.82 0.77
N GLN A 219 11.91 -17.88 0.77
CA GLN A 219 13.20 -18.00 0.10
C GLN A 219 14.32 -18.22 1.15
N ASN A 220 15.47 -18.73 0.71
CA ASN A 220 16.61 -18.96 1.60
C ASN A 220 17.15 -17.68 2.26
N ASN A 221 16.87 -16.51 1.68
CA ASN A 221 17.22 -15.21 2.24
C ASN A 221 16.16 -14.65 3.23
N GLY A 222 15.16 -15.46 3.61
CA GLY A 222 14.09 -15.07 4.55
C GLY A 222 12.93 -14.30 3.93
N SER A 223 12.96 -14.02 2.62
CA SER A 223 11.86 -13.31 1.95
C SER A 223 10.64 -14.21 1.74
N PHE A 224 9.44 -13.62 1.83
CA PHE A 224 8.22 -14.18 1.27
C PHE A 224 7.99 -13.64 -0.14
N VAL A 225 7.69 -14.50 -1.09
CA VAL A 225 7.55 -14.17 -2.52
C VAL A 225 6.29 -14.77 -3.10
N CYS A 226 5.53 -13.94 -3.84
CA CYS A 226 4.59 -14.39 -4.84
C CYS A 226 5.18 -14.11 -6.22
N SER A 227 5.34 -15.15 -7.04
CA SER A 227 5.89 -15.02 -8.39
C SER A 227 5.07 -15.80 -9.43
N ARG A 228 4.86 -15.20 -10.60
CA ARG A 228 4.26 -15.81 -11.77
C ARG A 228 5.33 -16.11 -12.80
N SER A 229 5.29 -17.30 -13.39
CA SER A 229 6.15 -17.63 -14.52
C SER A 229 5.95 -16.66 -15.70
N GLY A 230 7.04 -16.33 -16.38
CA GLY A 230 6.99 -15.50 -17.59
C GLY A 230 6.89 -14.00 -17.32
N THR A 231 7.01 -13.55 -16.06
CA THR A 231 7.19 -12.14 -15.73
C THR A 231 8.67 -11.86 -15.39
N ASN A 232 9.14 -10.66 -15.70
CA ASN A 232 10.55 -10.26 -15.50
C ASN A 232 10.86 -9.90 -14.03
N GLY A 233 10.25 -10.61 -13.07
CA GLY A 233 10.40 -10.35 -11.64
C GLY A 233 9.29 -10.98 -10.81
N ASN A 234 9.30 -10.71 -9.51
CA ASN A 234 8.24 -11.15 -8.60
C ASN A 234 7.10 -10.14 -8.59
N GLU A 235 5.86 -10.60 -8.50
CA GLU A 235 4.68 -9.72 -8.38
C GLU A 235 4.58 -9.11 -6.99
N PHE A 236 5.00 -9.84 -5.96
CA PHE A 236 4.97 -9.41 -4.57
C PHE A 236 6.15 -10.00 -3.80
N VAL A 237 6.85 -9.17 -3.04
CA VAL A 237 7.92 -9.59 -2.15
C VAL A 237 7.80 -8.86 -0.83
N ILE A 238 7.92 -9.60 0.27
CA ILE A 238 8.30 -9.08 1.58
C ILE A 238 9.70 -9.61 1.85
N THR A 239 10.69 -8.73 1.93
CA THR A 239 12.06 -9.13 2.25
C THR A 239 12.24 -9.37 3.74
N ALA A 240 13.34 -10.04 4.13
CA ALA A 240 13.62 -10.34 5.54
C ALA A 240 13.76 -9.09 6.43
N ASP A 241 14.17 -7.95 5.86
CA ASP A 241 14.23 -6.66 6.53
C ASP A 241 12.88 -5.90 6.54
N GLY A 242 11.82 -6.46 5.95
CA GLY A 242 10.47 -5.92 5.97
C GLY A 242 10.10 -4.99 4.80
N ARG A 243 10.94 -4.90 3.77
CA ARG A 243 10.65 -4.13 2.56
C ARG A 243 9.55 -4.82 1.77
N VAL A 244 8.54 -4.06 1.35
CA VAL A 244 7.45 -4.57 0.50
C VAL A 244 7.61 -4.00 -0.90
N THR A 245 7.77 -4.87 -1.89
CA THR A 245 7.81 -4.48 -3.30
C THR A 245 6.69 -5.16 -4.09
N MET A 246 6.03 -4.41 -4.98
CA MET A 246 4.96 -4.93 -5.82
C MET A 246 5.15 -4.54 -7.28
N GLY A 247 4.72 -5.43 -8.17
CA GLY A 247 4.74 -5.26 -9.61
C GLY A 247 5.97 -5.92 -10.26
N PRO A 248 5.79 -6.74 -11.31
CA PRO A 248 6.89 -7.43 -11.95
C PRO A 248 7.74 -6.48 -12.81
N GLY A 249 9.02 -6.80 -12.95
CA GLY A 249 9.96 -6.09 -13.83
C GLY A 249 11.20 -5.55 -13.11
N PRO A 250 12.19 -5.02 -13.86
CA PRO A 250 13.41 -4.45 -13.29
C PRO A 250 13.16 -3.10 -12.59
N ALA A 251 12.03 -2.44 -12.89
CA ALA A 251 11.65 -1.18 -12.29
C ALA A 251 10.73 -1.43 -11.08
N ILE A 252 11.03 -0.74 -9.99
CA ILE A 252 10.22 -0.76 -8.78
C ILE A 252 8.92 0.04 -9.04
N ASN A 253 7.79 -0.65 -9.22
CA ASN A 253 6.49 0.01 -9.41
C ASN A 253 5.94 0.54 -8.08
N PHE A 254 6.03 -0.27 -7.03
CA PHE A 254 5.70 0.08 -5.66
C PHE A 254 6.79 -0.46 -4.73
N ASN A 255 7.30 0.39 -3.86
CA ASN A 255 8.26 0.00 -2.83
C ASN A 255 8.02 0.77 -1.53
N LEU A 256 7.69 0.00 -0.50
CA LEU A 256 7.65 0.48 0.87
C LEU A 256 8.90 -0.05 1.59
N ALA A 257 9.84 0.85 1.88
CA ALA A 257 11.03 0.54 2.64
C ALA A 257 10.72 0.36 4.14
N PRO A 258 11.53 -0.42 4.89
CA PRO A 258 11.29 -0.67 6.32
C PRO A 258 11.28 0.58 7.20
N ASN A 259 11.95 1.65 6.76
CA ASN A 259 11.95 2.95 7.43
C ASN A 259 10.69 3.80 7.15
N GLY A 260 9.72 3.27 6.40
CA GLY A 260 8.47 3.94 6.06
C GLY A 260 8.49 4.74 4.75
N ASN A 261 9.62 4.81 4.05
CA ASN A 261 9.69 5.52 2.77
C ASN A 261 8.90 4.78 1.70
N LEU A 262 7.99 5.49 1.03
CA LEU A 262 7.21 4.98 -0.10
C LEU A 262 7.74 5.55 -1.41
N GLN A 263 8.06 4.67 -2.36
CA GLN A 263 8.36 5.00 -3.75
C GLN A 263 7.33 4.35 -4.66
N ILE A 264 6.75 5.16 -5.56
CA ILE A 264 5.83 4.71 -6.61
C ILE A 264 6.30 5.24 -7.96
N ALA A 265 6.17 4.42 -9.01
CA ALA A 265 6.56 4.84 -10.35
C ALA A 265 5.57 5.83 -11.00
N GLY A 266 4.30 5.76 -10.60
CA GLY A 266 3.22 6.59 -11.12
C GLY A 266 2.89 7.80 -10.23
N THR A 267 1.68 8.33 -10.41
CA THR A 267 1.17 9.47 -9.65
C THR A 267 0.54 9.05 -8.32
N LEU A 268 0.78 9.83 -7.26
CA LEU A 268 0.00 9.75 -6.02
C LEU A 268 -1.31 10.53 -6.18
N THR A 269 -2.43 9.81 -6.32
CA THR A 269 -3.77 10.42 -6.37
C THR A 269 -4.47 10.26 -5.02
N GLN A 270 -4.74 11.36 -4.34
CA GLN A 270 -5.45 11.38 -3.05
C GLN A 270 -6.92 11.78 -3.26
N SER A 271 -7.85 11.11 -2.57
CA SER A 271 -9.26 11.49 -2.62
C SER A 271 -9.46 12.92 -2.10
N SER A 272 -10.17 13.74 -2.87
CA SER A 272 -10.42 15.15 -2.55
C SER A 272 -11.82 15.60 -2.99
N ASP A 273 -12.78 14.66 -3.01
CA ASP A 273 -14.17 14.96 -3.33
C ASP A 273 -14.80 15.88 -2.28
N LYS A 274 -15.50 16.93 -2.72
CA LYS A 274 -16.25 17.85 -1.86
C LYS A 274 -17.30 17.11 -1.02
N ASN A 275 -17.91 16.05 -1.56
CA ASN A 275 -18.94 15.27 -0.87
C ASN A 275 -18.39 14.40 0.26
N LEU A 276 -17.07 14.15 0.27
CA LEU A 276 -16.38 13.46 1.36
C LEU A 276 -15.91 14.42 2.45
N LYS A 277 -16.13 15.73 2.28
CA LYS A 277 -15.65 16.79 3.16
C LYS A 277 -16.84 17.55 3.76
N THR A 278 -16.64 18.05 4.96
CA THR A 278 -17.63 18.86 5.69
C THR A 278 -16.92 20.00 6.42
N ALA A 279 -17.67 20.86 7.10
CA ALA A 279 -17.16 21.97 7.91
C ALA A 279 -16.24 22.94 7.13
N PHE A 280 -16.63 23.28 5.90
CA PHE A 280 -15.91 24.28 5.10
C PHE A 280 -15.94 25.64 5.80
N MET A 281 -14.77 26.22 5.99
CA MET A 281 -14.58 27.59 6.50
C MET A 281 -13.68 28.36 5.55
N SER A 282 -13.97 29.64 5.38
CA SER A 282 -13.08 30.55 4.65
C SER A 282 -11.82 30.82 5.45
N VAL A 283 -10.70 30.98 4.76
CA VAL A 283 -9.40 31.38 5.31
C VAL A 283 -9.04 32.76 4.78
N ASP A 284 -8.32 33.55 5.56
CA ASP A 284 -7.71 34.80 5.09
C ASP A 284 -6.35 34.50 4.45
N PRO A 285 -6.19 34.67 3.11
CA PRO A 285 -4.94 34.36 2.44
C PRO A 285 -3.76 35.20 2.94
N LEU A 286 -3.97 36.47 3.32
CA LEU A 286 -2.89 37.36 3.76
C LEU A 286 -2.30 36.87 5.10
N THR A 287 -3.16 36.51 6.06
CA THR A 287 -2.72 35.86 7.30
C THR A 287 -1.95 34.56 7.05
N ILE A 288 -2.34 33.77 6.04
CA ILE A 288 -1.60 32.55 5.68
C ILE A 288 -0.22 32.88 5.10
N LEU A 289 -0.12 33.89 4.23
CA LEU A 289 1.15 34.34 3.68
C LEU A 289 2.10 34.85 4.76
N ASP A 290 1.62 35.65 5.71
CA ASP A 290 2.42 36.13 6.84
C ASP A 290 3.02 34.98 7.66
N ARG A 291 2.22 33.94 7.89
CA ARG A 291 2.66 32.72 8.59
C ARG A 291 3.67 31.92 7.77
N VAL A 292 3.44 31.77 6.46
CA VAL A 292 4.40 31.11 5.55
C VAL A 292 5.73 31.87 5.52
N ALA A 293 5.69 33.21 5.42
CA ALA A 293 6.87 34.06 5.39
C ALA A 293 7.67 34.03 6.71
N SER A 294 6.98 33.85 7.84
CA SER A 294 7.60 33.75 9.16
C SER A 294 8.10 32.34 9.51
N MET A 295 7.62 31.31 8.81
CA MET A 295 7.93 29.91 9.10
C MET A 295 9.33 29.54 8.59
N PRO A 296 10.20 28.93 9.43
CA PRO A 296 11.50 28.47 8.98
C PRO A 296 11.39 27.41 7.88
N VAL A 297 12.06 27.64 6.75
CA VAL A 297 12.29 26.63 5.71
C VAL A 297 13.78 26.35 5.65
N GLN A 298 14.16 25.11 5.89
CA GLN A 298 15.55 24.72 6.01
C GLN A 298 15.87 23.54 5.09
N SER A 299 17.12 23.43 4.69
CA SER A 299 17.63 22.19 4.12
C SER A 299 18.01 21.25 5.25
N TRP A 300 17.58 19.99 5.17
CA TRP A 300 17.83 18.97 6.19
C TRP A 300 17.99 17.58 5.55
N GLN A 301 18.33 16.57 6.34
CA GLN A 301 18.37 15.17 5.96
C GLN A 301 17.77 14.32 7.08
N PHE A 302 17.16 13.17 6.76
CA PHE A 302 16.81 12.22 7.82
C PHE A 302 18.08 11.57 8.39
N LYS A 303 18.00 11.10 9.64
CA LYS A 303 19.11 10.41 10.30
C LYS A 303 19.49 9.09 9.62
N PHE A 304 18.57 8.51 8.85
CA PHE A 304 18.75 7.25 8.11
C PHE A 304 18.96 7.47 6.61
N ASP A 305 19.03 8.72 6.15
CA ASP A 305 19.31 9.01 4.74
C ASP A 305 20.80 8.82 4.42
N GLU A 306 21.09 8.57 3.15
CA GLU A 306 22.44 8.65 2.62
C GLU A 306 23.01 10.08 2.78
N PRO A 307 24.33 10.25 3.03
CA PRO A 307 24.91 11.54 3.43
C PRO A 307 24.67 12.73 2.49
N GLU A 308 24.42 12.46 1.21
CA GLU A 308 24.25 13.49 0.17
C GLU A 308 22.76 13.81 -0.11
N LEU A 309 21.82 13.04 0.44
CA LEU A 309 20.39 13.26 0.22
C LEU A 309 19.90 14.41 1.10
N ARG A 310 19.48 15.50 0.45
CA ARG A 310 18.96 16.69 1.10
C ARG A 310 17.49 16.89 0.76
N HIS A 311 16.70 17.16 1.79
CA HIS A 311 15.32 17.62 1.69
C HIS A 311 15.27 19.12 1.96
N LEU A 312 14.18 19.76 1.54
CA LEU A 312 13.91 21.17 1.76
C LEU A 312 12.47 21.32 2.24
N GLY A 313 12.29 21.97 3.38
CA GLY A 313 10.96 22.21 3.93
C GLY A 313 11.00 22.66 5.38
N PRO A 314 9.85 23.02 5.95
CA PRO A 314 9.72 23.27 7.38
C PRO A 314 9.79 21.95 8.17
N THR A 315 9.99 22.07 9.48
CA THR A 315 9.68 20.95 10.38
C THR A 315 8.17 20.81 10.54
N ALA A 316 7.70 19.61 10.92
CA ALA A 316 6.27 19.40 11.18
C ALA A 316 5.78 20.20 12.39
N GLN A 317 6.63 20.42 13.39
CA GLN A 317 6.31 21.20 14.58
C GLN A 317 6.08 22.68 14.24
N ASP A 318 6.95 23.26 13.42
CA ASP A 318 6.79 24.65 12.98
C ASP A 318 5.55 24.81 12.10
N PHE A 319 5.30 23.86 11.19
CA PHE A 319 4.10 23.85 10.35
C PHE A 319 2.82 23.74 11.18
N HIS A 320 2.79 22.82 12.15
CA HIS A 320 1.65 22.64 13.03
C HIS A 320 1.44 23.87 13.94
N ALA A 321 2.51 24.46 14.48
CA ALA A 321 2.42 25.69 15.28
C ALA A 321 1.88 26.88 14.47
N ALA A 322 2.25 26.98 13.19
CA ALA A 322 1.79 28.05 12.31
C ALA A 322 0.33 27.87 11.85
N PHE A 323 -0.09 26.64 11.50
CA PHE A 323 -1.37 26.41 10.82
C PHE A 323 -2.39 25.58 11.59
N GLY A 324 -1.96 24.83 12.61
CA GLY A 324 -2.82 23.89 13.35
C GLY A 324 -3.34 22.73 12.49
N LEU A 325 -2.69 22.43 11.36
CA LEU A 325 -3.04 21.35 10.43
C LEU A 325 -2.25 20.07 10.74
N GLY A 326 -2.75 18.93 10.26
CA GLY A 326 -2.19 17.61 10.53
C GLY A 326 -2.85 16.89 11.70
N GLN A 327 -2.64 15.57 11.77
CA GLN A 327 -3.14 14.74 12.88
C GLN A 327 -2.30 14.91 14.16
N ASP A 328 -1.02 15.27 14.01
CA ASP A 328 -0.06 15.54 15.07
C ASP A 328 0.97 16.59 14.62
N ASP A 329 1.91 16.93 15.50
CA ASP A 329 3.00 17.87 15.24
C ASP A 329 4.26 17.22 14.64
N LYS A 330 4.16 15.97 14.16
CA LYS A 330 5.30 15.16 13.67
C LYS A 330 5.18 14.78 12.21
N THR A 331 4.04 15.05 11.60
CA THR A 331 3.74 14.69 10.22
C THR A 331 3.12 15.87 9.47
N ILE A 332 3.42 15.97 8.17
CA ILE A 332 2.76 16.92 7.26
C ILE A 332 2.16 16.10 6.13
N ALA A 333 0.83 16.16 5.98
CA ALA A 333 0.19 15.52 4.84
C ALA A 333 0.46 16.35 3.57
N PRO A 334 0.75 15.72 2.41
CA PRO A 334 0.97 16.46 1.17
C PRO A 334 -0.19 17.41 0.80
N VAL A 335 -1.43 16.99 1.08
CA VAL A 335 -2.63 17.80 0.84
C VAL A 335 -2.64 19.11 1.63
N ASP A 336 -2.15 19.11 2.87
CA ASP A 336 -2.11 20.29 3.73
C ASP A 336 -1.02 21.26 3.25
N GLY A 337 0.16 20.74 2.90
CA GLY A 337 1.25 21.54 2.32
C GLY A 337 0.85 22.20 1.00
N ILE A 338 0.14 21.48 0.12
CA ILE A 338 -0.41 22.03 -1.13
C ILE A 338 -1.45 23.11 -0.83
N GLY A 339 -2.36 22.87 0.12
CA GLY A 339 -3.39 23.83 0.50
C GLY A 339 -2.83 25.17 0.99
N VAL A 340 -1.85 25.11 1.91
CA VAL A 340 -1.14 26.30 2.41
C VAL A 340 -0.42 27.02 1.27
N SER A 341 0.25 26.29 0.39
CA SER A 341 0.97 26.86 -0.76
C SER A 341 0.03 27.60 -1.72
N LEU A 342 -1.13 27.01 -2.04
CA LEU A 342 -2.13 27.65 -2.90
C LEU A 342 -2.73 28.92 -2.27
N ALA A 343 -3.03 28.89 -0.96
CA ALA A 343 -3.51 30.07 -0.24
C ALA A 343 -2.46 31.19 -0.22
N ALA A 344 -1.19 30.88 0.01
CA ALA A 344 -0.10 31.86 -0.06
C ALA A 344 0.07 32.45 -1.46
N ILE A 345 -0.06 31.66 -2.53
CA ILE A 345 -0.01 32.15 -3.92
C ILE A 345 -1.17 33.13 -4.20
N GLN A 346 -2.37 32.83 -3.71
CA GLN A 346 -3.51 33.75 -3.83
C GLN A 346 -3.23 35.08 -3.12
N ALA A 347 -2.64 35.03 -1.93
CA ALA A 347 -2.27 36.22 -1.17
C ALA A 347 -1.20 37.06 -1.88
N LEU A 348 -0.17 36.44 -2.44
CA LEU A 348 0.84 37.13 -3.25
C LEU A 348 0.22 37.85 -4.45
N LYS A 349 -0.79 37.26 -5.08
CA LYS A 349 -1.51 37.94 -6.17
C LYS A 349 -2.24 39.20 -5.68
N ILE A 350 -2.79 39.18 -4.47
CA ILE A 350 -3.44 40.36 -3.85
C ILE A 350 -2.39 41.46 -3.65
N GLU A 351 -1.27 41.16 -2.97
CA GLU A 351 -0.22 42.15 -2.72
C GLU A 351 0.38 42.74 -4.00
N CYS A 352 0.56 41.92 -5.04
CA CYS A 352 1.03 42.43 -6.34
C CYS A 352 0.08 43.47 -6.92
N VAL A 353 -1.24 43.21 -6.89
CA VAL A 353 -2.24 44.16 -7.39
C VAL A 353 -2.25 45.45 -6.57
N GLU A 354 -2.15 45.35 -5.25
CA GLU A 354 -2.06 46.52 -4.37
C GLU A 354 -0.82 47.36 -4.64
N LYS A 355 0.34 46.70 -4.84
CA LYS A 355 1.59 47.38 -5.19
C LYS A 355 1.52 48.02 -6.57
N ASP A 356 0.92 47.37 -7.57
CA ASP A 356 0.74 47.92 -8.91
C ASP A 356 -0.14 49.20 -8.86
N ASN A 357 -1.27 49.16 -8.14
CA ASN A 357 -2.11 50.34 -7.95
C ASN A 357 -1.34 51.49 -7.28
N ARG A 358 -0.51 51.18 -6.28
CA ARG A 358 0.30 52.20 -5.61
C ARG A 358 1.36 52.81 -6.53
N ILE A 359 1.95 52.00 -7.42
CA ILE A 359 2.88 52.48 -8.43
C ILE A 359 2.15 53.44 -9.38
N ASP A 360 0.97 53.07 -9.88
CA ASP A 360 0.17 53.92 -10.77
C ASP A 360 -0.18 55.27 -10.12
N GLU A 361 -0.61 55.26 -8.85
CA GLU A 361 -0.88 56.48 -8.08
C GLU A 361 0.35 57.37 -7.96
N LEU A 362 1.50 56.78 -7.61
CA LEU A 362 2.76 57.50 -7.47
C LEU A 362 3.22 58.07 -8.82
N GLU A 363 3.02 57.36 -9.91
CA GLU A 363 3.36 57.85 -11.26
C GLU A 363 2.49 59.06 -11.67
N VAL A 364 1.21 59.06 -11.30
CA VAL A 364 0.30 60.21 -11.50
C VAL A 364 0.75 61.41 -10.67
N GLU A 365 1.05 61.21 -9.38
CA GLU A 365 1.51 62.28 -8.48
C GLU A 365 2.84 62.88 -8.96
N LEU A 366 3.80 62.04 -9.32
CA LEU A 366 5.11 62.45 -9.83
C LEU A 366 4.97 63.21 -11.16
N SER A 367 4.02 62.82 -12.01
CA SER A 367 3.70 63.56 -13.23
C SER A 367 3.07 64.92 -12.95
N SER A 368 2.24 65.05 -11.91
CA SER A 368 1.72 66.36 -11.48
C SER A 368 2.85 67.25 -10.97
N TYR A 369 3.69 66.73 -10.08
CA TYR A 369 4.81 67.48 -9.50
C TYR A 369 5.79 67.97 -10.57
N LYS A 370 6.08 67.15 -11.58
CA LYS A 370 6.89 67.55 -12.74
C LYS A 370 6.27 68.72 -13.50
N ARG A 371 4.96 68.71 -13.74
CA ARG A 371 4.27 69.84 -14.40
C ARG A 371 4.34 71.11 -13.56
N ASP A 372 4.12 71.02 -12.26
CA ASP A 372 4.19 72.17 -11.36
C ASP A 372 5.61 72.76 -11.32
N MET A 373 6.63 71.90 -11.30
CA MET A 373 8.02 72.31 -11.43
C MET A 373 8.31 73.04 -12.75
N ASP A 374 7.81 72.51 -13.87
CA ASP A 374 7.99 73.15 -15.18
C ASP A 374 7.29 74.53 -15.22
N GLN A 375 6.09 74.64 -14.64
CA GLN A 375 5.38 75.92 -14.51
C GLN A 375 6.13 76.92 -13.62
N GLN A 376 6.67 76.49 -12.47
CA GLN A 376 7.48 77.35 -11.61
C GLN A 376 8.75 77.82 -12.33
N LYS A 377 9.41 76.94 -13.08
CA LYS A 377 10.59 77.30 -13.87
C LYS A 377 10.25 78.33 -14.95
N GLU A 378 9.09 78.18 -15.59
CA GLU A 378 8.58 79.18 -16.56
C GLU A 378 8.27 80.53 -15.88
N GLN A 379 7.64 80.51 -14.70
CA GLN A 379 7.37 81.72 -13.90
C GLN A 379 8.66 82.43 -13.49
N LEU A 380 9.67 81.68 -13.01
CA LEU A 380 10.98 82.22 -12.66
C LEU A 380 11.68 82.82 -13.88
N THR A 381 11.57 82.17 -15.04
CA THR A 381 12.12 82.70 -16.30
C THR A 381 11.44 84.02 -16.68
N LYS A 382 10.10 84.07 -16.59
CA LYS A 382 9.31 85.30 -16.82
C LYS A 382 9.69 86.41 -15.84
N GLN A 383 9.84 86.11 -14.55
CA GLN A 383 10.32 87.07 -13.55
C GLN A 383 11.73 87.57 -13.87
N GLY A 384 12.64 86.68 -14.29
CA GLY A 384 14.00 87.06 -14.69
C GLY A 384 14.03 88.04 -15.87
N ILE A 385 13.21 87.80 -16.90
CA ILE A 385 13.05 88.72 -18.04
C ILE A 385 12.50 90.07 -17.56
N LEU A 386 11.46 90.06 -16.72
CA LEU A 386 10.79 91.28 -16.25
C LEU A 386 11.71 92.13 -15.34
N LEU A 387 12.54 91.48 -14.52
CA LEU A 387 13.60 92.13 -13.75
C LEU A 387 14.65 92.77 -14.66
N SER A 388 15.10 92.06 -15.70
CA SER A 388 16.04 92.61 -16.69
C SER A 388 15.47 93.84 -17.40
N GLU A 389 14.19 93.82 -17.79
CA GLU A 389 13.52 94.98 -18.39
C GLU A 389 13.42 96.15 -17.40
N GLN A 390 13.17 95.86 -16.12
CA GLN A 390 13.11 96.87 -15.07
C GLN A 390 14.47 97.51 -14.83
N ASP A 391 15.56 96.73 -14.81
CA ASP A 391 16.93 97.22 -14.70
C ASP A 391 17.31 98.11 -15.90
N GLU A 392 16.92 97.71 -17.11
CA GLU A 392 17.14 98.52 -18.31
C GLU A 392 16.35 99.85 -18.26
N ARG A 393 15.09 99.82 -17.81
CA ARG A 393 14.29 101.04 -17.59
C ARG A 393 14.90 101.96 -16.53
N LEU A 394 15.36 101.41 -15.40
CA LEU A 394 16.02 102.18 -14.35
C LEU A 394 17.33 102.81 -14.84
N SER A 395 18.13 102.04 -15.60
CA SER A 395 19.34 102.55 -16.25
C SER A 395 19.04 103.73 -17.18
N ASN A 396 18.01 103.59 -18.04
CA ASN A 396 17.57 104.66 -18.94
C ASN A 396 17.04 105.90 -18.20
N GLN A 397 16.25 105.72 -17.13
CA GLN A 397 15.79 106.82 -16.28
C GLN A 397 16.96 107.54 -15.58
N ASN A 398 17.93 106.80 -15.08
CA ASN A 398 19.13 107.38 -14.46
C ASN A 398 19.96 108.19 -15.47
N ALA A 399 20.09 107.70 -16.72
CA ALA A 399 20.75 108.45 -17.78
C ALA A 399 19.99 109.75 -18.12
N GLN A 400 18.67 109.71 -18.23
CA GLN A 400 17.83 110.90 -18.42
C GLN A 400 17.95 111.90 -17.27
N LEU A 401 17.91 111.44 -16.02
CA LEU A 401 18.08 112.29 -14.84
C LEU A 401 19.46 112.94 -14.82
N SER A 402 20.51 112.23 -15.25
CA SER A 402 21.86 112.80 -15.39
C SER A 402 21.88 113.92 -16.42
N GLN A 403 21.29 113.70 -17.61
CA GLN A 403 21.17 114.74 -18.64
C GLN A 403 20.35 115.94 -18.17
N GLN A 404 19.25 115.72 -17.44
CA GLN A 404 18.47 116.81 -16.82
C GLN A 404 19.30 117.59 -15.80
N ARG A 405 20.09 116.92 -14.96
CA ARG A 405 20.99 117.58 -14.00
C ARG A 405 22.04 118.44 -14.71
N GLU A 406 22.62 117.96 -15.81
CA GLU A 406 23.55 118.75 -16.63
C GLU A 406 22.87 119.95 -17.28
N SER A 407 21.68 119.77 -17.87
CA SER A 407 20.90 120.88 -18.44
C SER A 407 20.53 121.93 -17.40
N ILE A 408 20.10 121.51 -16.20
CA ILE A 408 19.82 122.43 -15.08
C ILE A 408 21.09 123.13 -14.62
N ALA A 409 22.24 122.43 -14.56
CA ALA A 409 23.51 123.05 -14.22
C ALA A 409 23.92 124.12 -15.24
N GLU A 410 23.71 123.87 -16.53
CA GLU A 410 23.99 124.84 -17.60
C GLU A 410 22.99 126.01 -17.59
N GLN A 411 21.71 125.75 -17.34
CA GLN A 411 20.70 126.78 -17.12
C GLN A 411 21.06 127.66 -15.91
N ARG A 412 21.53 127.06 -14.79
CA ARG A 412 22.01 127.80 -13.62
C ARG A 412 23.23 128.66 -13.96
N LYS A 413 24.19 128.14 -14.72
CA LYS A 413 25.36 128.90 -15.17
C LYS A 413 24.95 130.09 -16.05
N THR A 414 24.02 129.86 -16.98
CA THR A 414 23.47 130.90 -17.86
C THR A 414 22.68 131.95 -17.07
N LEU A 415 21.91 131.53 -16.05
CA LEU A 415 21.20 132.41 -15.14
C LEU A 415 22.17 133.27 -14.34
N VAL A 416 23.25 132.68 -13.80
CA VAL A 416 24.31 133.42 -13.09
C VAL A 416 24.99 134.42 -14.01
N GLU A 417 25.25 134.06 -15.26
CA GLU A 417 25.84 134.96 -16.26
C GLU A 417 24.87 136.08 -16.66
N LEU A 418 23.58 135.80 -16.83
CA LEU A 418 22.54 136.80 -17.07
C LEU A 418 22.37 137.73 -15.87
N MET A 419 22.41 137.20 -14.65
CA MET A 419 22.40 137.99 -13.41
C MET A 419 23.64 138.90 -13.33
N SER A 420 24.82 138.39 -13.68
CA SER A 420 26.06 139.18 -13.76
C SER A 420 25.99 140.27 -14.84
N ARG A 421 25.40 139.99 -16.01
CA ARG A 421 25.13 141.00 -17.05
C ARG A 421 24.10 142.03 -16.61
N LEU A 422 23.06 141.62 -15.88
CA LEU A 422 22.08 142.53 -15.27
C LEU A 422 22.74 143.44 -14.24
N ASP A 423 23.61 142.89 -13.39
CA ASP A 423 24.39 143.64 -12.41
C ASP A 423 25.38 144.61 -13.10
N ASN A 424 25.98 144.20 -14.23
CA ASN A 424 26.79 145.09 -15.08
C ASN A 424 25.96 146.18 -15.76
N ILE A 425 24.74 145.89 -16.24
CA ILE A 425 23.83 146.90 -16.82
C ILE A 425 23.32 147.86 -15.74
N GLU A 426 23.04 147.38 -14.53
CA GLU A 426 22.69 148.21 -13.37
C GLU A 426 23.90 149.04 -12.91
N ASN A 427 25.13 148.52 -12.97
CA ASN A 427 26.36 149.26 -12.69
C ASN A 427 26.70 150.29 -13.78
N VAL A 428 26.45 150.01 -15.06
CA VAL A 428 26.57 150.98 -16.16
C VAL A 428 25.49 152.07 -16.06
N ARG A 429 24.25 151.71 -15.72
CA ARG A 429 23.19 152.68 -15.40
C ARG A 429 23.48 153.49 -14.13
N ARG A 430 24.28 152.97 -13.18
CA ARG A 430 24.78 153.71 -12.01
C ARG A 430 26.01 154.57 -12.33
N HIS A 431 26.83 154.23 -13.33
CA HIS A 431 27.97 155.04 -13.79
C HIS A 431 27.55 156.19 -14.72
N GLU A 432 26.47 156.06 -15.50
CA GLU A 432 25.93 157.15 -16.34
C GLU A 432 24.91 158.07 -15.61
N ARG A 433 24.56 157.78 -14.35
CA ARG A 433 23.64 158.61 -13.53
C ARG A 433 24.28 159.34 -12.35
N ASN A 434 25.58 159.19 -12.10
CA ASN A 434 26.24 159.77 -10.91
C ASN A 434 27.14 160.97 -11.19
N ASP A 435 26.88 161.71 -12.27
CA ASP A 435 27.50 163.03 -12.53
C ASP A 435 26.45 164.14 -12.78
N SER A 436 25.31 164.10 -12.06
CA SER A 436 24.47 165.27 -11.74
C SER A 436 23.42 164.99 -10.65
N SER A 437 23.79 165.34 -9.41
CA SER A 437 22.97 165.85 -8.29
C SER A 437 21.58 165.23 -8.02
N ARG A 438 21.37 164.52 -6.90
CA ARG A 438 21.04 165.04 -5.54
C ARG A 438 19.70 165.82 -5.49
N VAL A 439 18.64 165.21 -4.94
CA VAL A 439 17.72 165.68 -3.86
C VAL A 439 16.48 164.74 -3.76
N ALA A 440 16.07 164.48 -2.51
CA ALA A 440 15.09 163.54 -1.93
C ALA A 440 13.58 163.85 -2.24
N PRO A 441 12.53 163.22 -1.64
CA PRO A 441 12.47 162.21 -0.56
C PRO A 441 11.38 161.09 -0.64
N SER A 442 11.53 160.12 0.29
CA SER A 442 10.55 159.35 1.10
C SER A 442 9.19 158.89 0.55
N GLN A 443 8.92 157.58 0.59
CA GLN A 443 7.90 156.98 1.49
C GLN A 443 8.16 155.47 1.72
N LYS A 444 8.24 155.12 3.00
CA LYS A 444 8.19 153.81 3.68
C LYS A 444 6.74 153.26 3.66
N GLU A 445 6.42 152.00 3.92
CA GLU A 445 7.08 150.71 4.14
C GLU A 445 5.93 149.68 4.24
N SER A 446 6.18 148.47 3.73
CA SER A 446 5.98 147.16 4.41
C SER A 446 4.60 146.84 5.05
N ALA A 447 4.08 145.61 5.06
CA ALA A 447 4.49 144.28 4.65
C ALA A 447 3.36 143.32 5.15
N THR A 448 3.64 142.01 5.04
CA THR A 448 3.03 140.87 5.77
C THR A 448 1.74 140.32 5.17
N SER A 449 1.44 139.02 5.17
CA SER A 449 2.15 137.76 5.46
C SER A 449 1.17 136.60 5.15
N ASP A 450 1.65 135.35 5.23
CA ASP A 450 0.87 134.13 5.58
C ASP A 450 -0.13 133.59 4.53
N ASP A 451 -0.52 132.32 4.42
CA ASP A 451 -0.32 131.03 5.11
C ASP A 451 -0.88 129.96 4.10
N ALA A 452 -0.29 128.78 3.90
CA ALA A 452 -0.51 127.51 4.60
C ALA A 452 -1.88 126.78 4.38
N VAL A 453 -1.80 125.42 4.39
CA VAL A 453 -2.86 124.40 4.69
C VAL A 453 -3.73 123.94 3.49
N SER A 454 -4.05 122.68 3.16
CA SER A 454 -3.92 121.27 3.65
C SER A 454 -4.43 120.33 2.50
N PHE A 455 -4.28 119.00 2.42
CA PHE A 455 -3.95 117.87 3.31
C PHE A 455 -3.33 116.73 2.48
#